data_AF-A0A959CFQ6-F1
#
_entry.id   AF-A0A959CFQ6-F1
#
_cell.length_a   1.000
_cell.length_b   1.000
_cell.length_c   1.000
_cell.angle_alpha   90.00
_cell.angle_beta   90.00
_cell.angle_gamma   90.00
#
_symmetry.space_group_name_H-M   'P 1'
#
loop_
_entity.id
_entity.type
_entity.pdbx_description
1 polymer ?
#
loop_
_entity_poly.entity_id
_entity_poly.type
_entity_poly.pdbx_seq_one_letter_code
_entity_poly.pdbx_strand_id
1 'polypeptide(L)'
;PDSLEAYFQEAGRGGRDGRKAYAVLLYHPADRLNLERQFEQSFPELKEVRRIYRALGSYFQLAVGGGEGQSYDFDIVEFARNFQVNIVEAFNCLKILEQAGWIVLTEAVFVPSSLMIKVSKDALYDYQLRHPKMDRLLKAILRTYQGAFNHPINLREGQLARFLKIPAKALRHALDKLASDGIIDYSPQKDTPQVIFIKERVDADNLLIDRSLYNFRKNRQYERMNKAIAYAETPVCRSQQLLAYFGETDAPACGICDVCTGRTKAELSTDDFERYKGKIQLMLKDGPLALEQLVGSFAPNRQEQVLKVLEYLLDEGLLDQQGEELAWK
;
A
#
# COMPACT_ATOMS: atom_id res chain seq x y z
N PRO A 1 -5.04 9.76 -5.29
CA PRO A 1 -3.86 9.32 -6.06
C PRO A 1 -2.61 10.05 -5.57
N ASP A 2 -1.48 9.37 -5.54
CA ASP A 2 -0.18 9.88 -5.08
C ASP A 2 0.54 10.74 -6.13
N SER A 3 0.11 10.67 -7.39
CA SER A 3 0.62 11.47 -8.49
C SER A 3 -0.40 11.63 -9.63
N LEU A 4 -0.16 12.62 -10.50
CA LEU A 4 -0.97 12.83 -11.70
C LEU A 4 -0.82 11.70 -12.71
N GLU A 5 0.36 11.09 -12.83
CA GLU A 5 0.58 9.95 -13.72
C GLU A 5 -0.26 8.75 -13.30
N ALA A 6 -0.29 8.44 -12.00
CA ALA A 6 -1.10 7.36 -11.47
C ALA A 6 -2.60 7.62 -11.70
N TYR A 7 -3.06 8.86 -11.46
CA TYR A 7 -4.44 9.23 -11.76
C TYR A 7 -4.77 9.08 -13.26
N PHE A 8 -3.90 9.60 -14.13
CA PHE A 8 -4.10 9.56 -15.59
C PHE A 8 -4.14 8.12 -16.12
N GLN A 9 -3.24 7.27 -15.62
CA GLN A 9 -3.20 5.85 -15.99
C GLN A 9 -4.50 5.12 -15.60
N GLU A 10 -5.00 5.34 -14.38
CA GLU A 10 -6.22 4.69 -13.90
C GLU A 10 -7.47 5.26 -14.56
N ALA A 11 -7.58 6.58 -14.71
CA ALA A 11 -8.69 7.22 -15.42
C ALA A 11 -8.77 6.80 -16.90
N GLY A 12 -7.61 6.64 -17.56
CA GLY A 12 -7.50 6.21 -18.96
C GLY A 12 -7.86 4.74 -19.22
N ARG A 13 -8.22 3.95 -18.18
CA ARG A 13 -8.76 2.60 -18.37
C ARG A 13 -10.22 2.61 -18.81
N GLY A 14 -10.98 3.65 -18.46
CA GLY A 14 -12.39 3.80 -18.85
C GLY A 14 -12.57 4.33 -20.27
N GLY A 15 -13.74 4.07 -20.88
CA GLY A 15 -14.14 4.67 -22.17
C GLY A 15 -13.37 4.17 -23.40
N ARG A 16 -12.67 3.03 -23.31
CA ARG A 16 -11.93 2.43 -24.44
C ARG A 16 -12.83 1.94 -25.58
N ASP A 17 -14.10 1.72 -25.28
CA ASP A 17 -15.15 1.39 -26.25
C ASP A 17 -15.70 2.63 -26.99
N GLY A 18 -15.12 3.81 -26.75
CA GLY A 18 -15.56 5.07 -27.32
C GLY A 18 -16.84 5.64 -26.69
N ARG A 19 -17.42 4.95 -25.70
CA ARG A 19 -18.59 5.44 -24.97
C ARG A 19 -18.16 6.42 -23.88
N LYS A 20 -19.09 7.31 -23.53
CA LYS A 20 -18.86 8.30 -22.48
C LYS A 20 -18.57 7.59 -21.15
N ALA A 21 -17.43 7.92 -20.54
CA ALA A 21 -17.04 7.48 -19.22
C ALA A 21 -16.78 8.70 -18.32
N TYR A 22 -17.01 8.53 -17.02
CA TYR A 22 -16.73 9.57 -16.02
C TYR A 22 -15.63 9.09 -15.08
N ALA A 23 -14.60 9.92 -14.92
CA ALA A 23 -13.59 9.74 -13.88
C ALA A 23 -13.91 10.73 -12.75
N VAL A 24 -14.29 10.23 -11.58
CA VAL A 24 -14.64 11.04 -10.41
C VAL A 24 -13.49 10.98 -9.41
N LEU A 25 -12.96 12.15 -9.04
CA LEU A 25 -11.98 12.28 -7.96
C LEU A 25 -12.73 12.76 -6.71
N LEU A 26 -12.80 11.91 -5.69
CA LEU A 26 -13.25 12.31 -4.36
C LEU A 26 -12.05 12.89 -3.61
N TYR A 27 -12.22 14.09 -3.05
CA TYR A 27 -11.15 14.83 -2.38
C TYR A 27 -11.68 15.47 -1.10
N HIS A 28 -10.91 15.33 -0.02
CA HIS A 28 -11.13 16.01 1.24
C HIS A 28 -9.88 16.84 1.59
N PRO A 29 -10.00 18.04 2.20
CA PRO A 29 -8.83 18.86 2.57
C PRO A 29 -7.79 18.14 3.45
N ALA A 30 -8.21 17.12 4.21
CA ALA A 30 -7.30 16.28 4.98
C ALA A 30 -6.34 15.43 4.11
N ASP A 31 -6.72 15.12 2.87
CA ASP A 31 -5.89 14.35 1.94
C ASP A 31 -4.62 15.09 1.57
N ARG A 32 -4.69 16.42 1.40
CA ARG A 32 -3.53 17.29 1.22
C ARG A 32 -2.58 17.20 2.39
N LEU A 33 -3.09 17.36 3.62
CA LEU A 33 -2.27 17.30 4.83
C LEU A 33 -1.59 15.92 4.97
N ASN A 34 -2.27 14.85 4.59
CA ASN A 34 -1.71 13.50 4.62
C ASN A 34 -0.60 13.32 3.57
N LEU A 35 -0.80 13.83 2.34
CA LEU A 35 0.22 13.81 1.29
C LEU A 35 1.46 14.62 1.67
N GLU A 36 1.29 15.83 2.21
CA GLU A 36 2.38 16.68 2.68
C GLU A 36 3.19 15.99 3.79
N ARG A 37 2.52 15.38 4.79
CA ARG A 37 3.19 14.59 5.83
C ARG A 37 3.94 13.37 5.27
N GLN A 38 3.34 12.64 4.33
CA GLN A 38 3.98 11.48 3.72
C GLN A 38 5.23 11.90 2.93
N PHE A 39 5.18 13.03 2.23
CA PHE A 39 6.33 13.61 1.55
C PHE A 39 7.45 13.96 2.53
N GLU A 40 7.14 14.66 3.63
CA GLU A 40 8.13 14.99 4.66
C GLU A 40 8.80 13.74 5.24
N GLN A 41 8.01 12.72 5.56
CA GLN A 41 8.50 11.44 6.07
C GLN A 41 9.37 10.68 5.05
N SER A 42 9.09 10.80 3.76
CA SER A 42 9.83 10.12 2.68
C SER A 42 11.25 10.64 2.49
N PHE A 43 11.53 11.85 2.99
CA PHE A 43 12.83 12.51 2.88
C PHE A 43 13.38 12.92 4.27
N PRO A 44 13.76 11.93 5.11
CA PRO A 44 14.42 12.17 6.38
C PRO A 44 15.78 12.84 6.18
N GLU A 45 16.22 13.60 7.18
CA GLU A 45 17.53 14.27 7.15
C GLU A 45 18.68 13.25 7.01
N LEU A 46 19.74 13.63 6.30
CA LEU A 46 20.90 12.75 6.06
C LEU A 46 21.57 12.26 7.35
N LYS A 47 21.43 12.99 8.47
CA LYS A 47 21.91 12.56 9.79
C LYS A 47 21.16 11.31 10.29
N GLU A 48 19.84 11.24 10.07
CA GLU A 48 19.04 10.08 10.45
C GLU A 48 19.35 8.89 9.54
N VAL A 49 19.58 9.15 8.25
CA VAL A 49 20.01 8.09 7.32
C VAL A 49 21.34 7.47 7.77
N ARG A 50 22.32 8.28 8.21
CA ARG A 50 23.59 7.78 8.78
C ARG A 50 23.37 7.02 10.09
N ARG A 51 22.48 7.51 10.96
CA ARG A 51 22.12 6.82 12.21
C ARG A 51 21.52 5.44 11.93
N ILE A 52 20.60 5.33 10.96
CA ILE A 52 20.00 4.06 10.54
C ILE A 52 21.06 3.14 9.92
N TYR A 53 21.95 3.66 9.09
CA TYR A 53 23.06 2.87 8.55
C TYR A 53 23.98 2.31 9.65
N ARG A 54 24.32 3.12 10.66
CA ARG A 54 25.08 2.67 11.84
C ARG A 54 24.34 1.56 12.58
N ALA A 55 23.05 1.77 12.85
CA ALA A 55 22.20 0.78 13.51
C ALA A 55 22.09 -0.52 12.72
N LEU A 56 22.03 -0.46 11.40
CA LEU A 56 22.00 -1.62 10.51
C LEU A 56 23.27 -2.47 10.65
N GLY A 57 24.43 -1.81 10.69
CA GLY A 57 25.70 -2.48 10.99
C GLY A 57 25.71 -3.16 12.36
N SER A 58 25.19 -2.49 13.39
CA SER A 58 25.07 -3.07 14.75
C SER A 58 24.09 -4.24 14.79
N TYR A 59 22.96 -4.15 14.07
CA TYR A 59 21.93 -5.19 14.02
C TYR A 59 22.48 -6.50 13.47
N PHE A 60 23.27 -6.42 12.39
CA PHE A 60 23.91 -7.59 11.78
C PHE A 60 25.27 -7.96 12.37
N GLN A 61 25.71 -7.23 13.40
CA GLN A 61 27.04 -7.40 14.02
C GLN A 61 28.18 -7.33 12.99
N LEU A 62 28.03 -6.45 12.00
CA LEU A 62 28.92 -6.35 10.84
C LEU A 62 30.07 -5.38 11.11
N ALA A 63 31.32 -5.84 10.96
CA ALA A 63 32.51 -5.00 11.09
C ALA A 63 32.67 -4.00 9.92
N VAL A 64 33.41 -2.91 10.16
CA VAL A 64 33.82 -1.97 9.09
C VAL A 64 34.77 -2.70 8.14
N GLY A 65 34.64 -2.46 6.83
CA GLY A 65 35.36 -3.14 5.76
C GLY A 65 34.75 -4.49 5.35
N GLY A 66 33.62 -4.89 5.94
CA GLY A 66 32.96 -6.17 5.66
C GLY A 66 31.60 -6.02 4.96
N GLY A 67 31.03 -7.16 4.57
CA GLY A 67 29.63 -7.26 4.17
C GLY A 67 29.33 -7.10 2.68
N GLU A 68 30.29 -6.66 1.86
CA GLU A 68 30.06 -6.55 0.41
C GLU A 68 29.59 -7.88 -0.20
N GLY A 69 28.48 -7.85 -0.93
CA GLY A 69 27.85 -9.02 -1.54
C GLY A 69 27.13 -9.96 -0.57
N GLN A 70 27.15 -9.69 0.73
CA GLN A 70 26.49 -10.51 1.74
C GLN A 70 25.02 -10.12 1.91
N SER A 71 24.17 -11.13 2.10
CA SER A 71 22.73 -10.99 2.34
C SER A 71 22.39 -11.36 3.76
N TYR A 72 21.60 -10.51 4.42
CA TYR A 72 21.13 -10.72 5.79
C TYR A 72 19.61 -10.68 5.85
N ASP A 73 19.00 -11.61 6.58
CA ASP A 73 17.57 -11.58 6.84
C ASP A 73 17.22 -10.36 7.70
N PHE A 74 16.18 -9.63 7.34
CA PHE A 74 15.85 -8.34 7.93
C PHE A 74 14.37 -8.25 8.29
N ASP A 75 14.11 -8.13 9.59
CA ASP A 75 12.81 -7.78 10.12
C ASP A 75 12.81 -6.31 10.57
N ILE A 76 12.12 -5.46 9.81
CA ILE A 76 12.05 -4.03 10.09
C ILE A 76 11.32 -3.71 11.40
N VAL A 77 10.36 -4.55 11.82
CA VAL A 77 9.61 -4.37 13.06
C VAL A 77 10.50 -4.67 14.25
N GLU A 78 11.29 -5.74 14.18
CA GLU A 78 12.29 -6.08 15.18
C GLU A 78 13.38 -5.00 15.25
N PHE A 79 13.93 -4.61 14.10
CA PHE A 79 14.94 -3.55 13.99
C PHE A 79 14.45 -2.24 14.61
N ALA A 80 13.26 -1.77 14.23
CA ALA A 80 12.66 -0.54 14.76
C ALA A 80 12.51 -0.58 16.29
N ARG A 81 12.12 -1.72 16.85
CA ARG A 81 12.02 -1.93 18.29
C ARG A 81 13.39 -1.89 18.98
N ASN A 82 14.39 -2.58 18.43
CA ASN A 82 15.73 -2.70 19.02
C ASN A 82 16.46 -1.35 19.07
N PHE A 83 16.27 -0.51 18.04
CA PHE A 83 16.93 0.80 17.95
C PHE A 83 16.03 1.99 18.31
N GLN A 84 14.80 1.72 18.77
CA GLN A 84 13.80 2.73 19.16
C GLN A 84 13.57 3.79 18.07
N VAL A 85 13.35 3.32 16.83
CA VAL A 85 13.04 4.20 15.69
C VAL A 85 11.65 3.89 15.16
N ASN A 86 11.00 4.90 14.57
CA ASN A 86 9.73 4.69 13.88
C ASN A 86 9.94 3.80 12.64
N ILE A 87 9.02 2.85 12.40
CA ILE A 87 9.11 1.89 11.28
C ILE A 87 9.13 2.62 9.92
N VAL A 88 8.31 3.66 9.76
CA VAL A 88 8.22 4.45 8.52
C VAL A 88 9.53 5.21 8.28
N GLU A 89 10.08 5.83 9.32
CA GLU A 89 11.36 6.53 9.26
C GLU A 89 12.51 5.57 8.90
N ALA A 90 12.58 4.41 9.56
CA ALA A 90 13.57 3.38 9.26
C ALA A 90 13.46 2.93 7.80
N PHE A 91 12.24 2.66 7.32
CA PHE A 91 11.99 2.25 5.95
C PHE A 91 12.45 3.32 4.94
N ASN A 92 12.10 4.59 5.16
CA ASN A 92 12.48 5.67 4.25
C ASN A 92 14.00 5.90 4.25
N CYS A 93 14.68 5.77 5.41
CA CYS A 93 16.14 5.80 5.47
C CYS A 93 16.77 4.64 4.68
N LEU A 94 16.25 3.42 4.83
CA LEU A 94 16.72 2.26 4.06
C LEU A 94 16.52 2.45 2.57
N LYS A 95 15.40 3.05 2.14
CA LYS A 95 15.17 3.38 0.73
C LYS A 95 16.16 4.42 0.20
N ILE A 96 16.57 5.39 1.01
CA ILE A 96 17.64 6.33 0.62
C ILE A 96 18.99 5.62 0.50
N LEU A 97 19.32 4.72 1.42
CA LEU A 97 20.55 3.91 1.35
C LEU A 97 20.58 3.01 0.10
N GLU A 98 19.44 2.40 -0.22
CA GLU A 98 19.26 1.60 -1.44
C GLU A 98 19.45 2.45 -2.70
N GLN A 99 18.79 3.59 -2.74
CA GLN A 99 18.90 4.58 -3.81
C GLN A 99 20.30 5.17 -4.01
N ALA A 100 21.12 5.18 -2.95
CA ALA A 100 22.52 5.59 -2.98
C ALA A 100 23.48 4.43 -3.32
N GLY A 101 22.94 3.21 -3.50
CA GLY A 101 23.69 2.02 -3.89
C GLY A 101 24.57 1.45 -2.78
N TRP A 102 24.20 1.66 -1.51
CA TRP A 102 24.89 1.04 -0.37
C TRP A 102 24.32 -0.32 -0.03
N ILE A 103 23.00 -0.46 -0.15
CA ILE A 103 22.28 -1.70 0.12
C ILE A 103 21.27 -1.98 -1.00
N VAL A 104 20.70 -3.17 -0.99
CA VAL A 104 19.44 -3.50 -1.65
C VAL A 104 18.53 -4.10 -0.60
N LEU A 105 17.28 -3.63 -0.56
CA LEU A 105 16.25 -4.20 0.29
C LEU A 105 15.34 -5.04 -0.60
N THR A 106 15.43 -6.37 -0.48
CA THR A 106 14.52 -7.24 -1.22
C THR A 106 13.11 -7.11 -0.65
N GLU A 107 12.11 -7.35 -1.49
CA GLU A 107 10.78 -7.70 -0.97
C GLU A 107 10.88 -9.05 -0.21
N ALA A 108 9.79 -9.46 0.45
CA ALA A 108 9.71 -10.80 1.02
C ALA A 108 9.94 -11.84 -0.08
N VAL A 109 11.17 -12.37 -0.19
CA VAL A 109 11.51 -13.43 -1.14
C VAL A 109 11.13 -14.73 -0.48
N PHE A 110 10.11 -15.40 -1.02
CA PHE A 110 9.77 -16.76 -0.60
C PHE A 110 10.92 -17.70 -0.98
N VAL A 111 11.71 -18.10 0.02
CA VAL A 111 12.71 -19.16 -0.10
C VAL A 111 12.11 -20.42 0.55
N PRO A 112 11.86 -21.50 -0.21
CA PRO A 112 11.31 -22.72 0.36
C PRO A 112 12.30 -23.34 1.35
N SER A 113 11.80 -24.06 2.37
CA SER A 113 12.70 -24.85 3.22
C SER A 113 13.36 -25.96 2.41
N SER A 114 14.61 -26.26 2.74
CA SER A 114 15.33 -27.40 2.19
C SER A 114 15.82 -28.34 3.28
N LEU A 115 15.84 -29.63 3.00
CA LEU A 115 16.33 -30.67 3.90
C LEU A 115 17.20 -31.66 3.15
N MET A 116 18.29 -32.12 3.76
CA MET A 116 19.05 -33.28 3.30
C MET A 116 19.36 -34.18 4.50
N ILE A 117 19.34 -35.50 4.33
CA ILE A 117 19.76 -36.42 5.38
C ILE A 117 21.28 -36.50 5.38
N LYS A 118 21.88 -36.25 6.55
CA LYS A 118 23.33 -36.19 6.72
C LYS A 118 23.95 -37.55 7.13
N VAL A 119 23.12 -38.47 7.61
CA VAL A 119 23.54 -39.77 8.17
C VAL A 119 23.25 -40.94 7.24
N SER A 120 23.91 -42.07 7.47
CA SER A 120 23.60 -43.31 6.75
C SER A 120 22.22 -43.85 7.09
N LYS A 121 21.69 -44.76 6.27
CA LYS A 121 20.40 -45.42 6.50
C LYS A 121 20.34 -46.16 7.85
N ASP A 122 21.42 -46.85 8.22
CA ASP A 122 21.49 -47.62 9.47
C ASP A 122 21.46 -46.69 10.69
N ALA A 123 22.26 -45.61 10.64
CA ALA A 123 22.28 -44.61 11.72
C ALA A 123 20.93 -43.88 11.86
N LEU A 124 20.25 -43.59 10.74
CA LEU A 124 18.92 -43.02 10.76
C LEU A 124 17.90 -43.98 11.39
N TYR A 125 17.97 -45.27 11.06
CA TYR A 125 17.11 -46.29 11.61
C TYR A 125 17.29 -46.44 13.13
N ASP A 126 18.54 -46.47 13.60
CA ASP A 126 18.86 -46.50 15.03
C ASP A 126 18.32 -45.27 15.77
N TYR A 127 18.45 -44.09 15.15
CA TYR A 127 17.89 -42.87 15.71
C TYR A 127 16.35 -42.94 15.80
N GLN A 128 15.67 -43.45 14.78
CA GLN A 128 14.22 -43.63 14.78
C GLN A 128 13.74 -44.56 15.91
N LEU A 129 14.47 -45.66 16.17
CA LEU A 129 14.16 -46.58 17.27
C LEU A 129 14.29 -45.91 18.64
N ARG A 130 15.31 -45.06 18.83
CA ARG A 130 15.56 -44.32 20.08
C ARG A 130 14.61 -43.15 20.27
N HIS A 131 14.05 -42.61 19.19
CA HIS A 131 13.17 -41.43 19.21
C HIS A 131 11.83 -41.70 18.50
N PRO A 132 10.90 -42.47 19.10
CA PRO A 132 9.61 -42.83 18.48
C PRO A 132 8.75 -41.64 18.04
N LYS A 133 8.88 -40.49 18.73
CA LYS A 133 8.17 -39.25 18.36
C LYS A 133 8.70 -38.66 17.05
N MET A 134 9.99 -38.83 16.75
CA MET A 134 10.64 -38.34 15.52
C MET A 134 10.49 -39.33 14.37
N ASP A 135 10.32 -40.62 14.65
CA ASP A 135 10.10 -41.67 13.64
C ASP A 135 8.94 -41.34 12.69
N ARG A 136 7.81 -40.86 13.24
CA ARG A 136 6.64 -40.48 12.42
C ARG A 136 6.94 -39.35 11.45
N LEU A 137 7.73 -38.35 11.87
CA LEU A 137 8.15 -37.22 11.03
C LEU A 137 9.13 -37.68 9.95
N LEU A 138 10.17 -38.43 10.32
CA LEU A 138 11.19 -38.94 9.41
C LEU A 138 10.58 -39.86 8.34
N LYS A 139 9.69 -40.78 8.72
CA LYS A 139 8.96 -41.63 7.75
C LYS A 139 8.06 -40.81 6.82
N ALA A 140 7.39 -39.78 7.34
CA ALA A 140 6.57 -38.91 6.50
C ALA A 140 7.42 -38.14 5.48
N ILE A 141 8.58 -37.63 5.89
CA ILE A 141 9.54 -36.95 5.00
C ILE A 141 10.04 -37.92 3.94
N LEU A 142 10.59 -39.09 4.35
CA LEU A 142 11.14 -40.10 3.45
C LEU A 142 10.13 -40.68 2.45
N ARG A 143 8.86 -40.78 2.85
CA ARG A 143 7.78 -41.26 1.98
C ARG A 143 7.30 -40.21 0.99
N THR A 144 7.31 -38.95 1.38
CA THR A 144 6.75 -37.84 0.58
C THR A 144 7.79 -37.23 -0.35
N TYR A 145 9.03 -37.13 0.11
CA TYR A 145 10.12 -36.46 -0.59
C TYR A 145 11.23 -37.47 -0.85
N GLN A 146 11.25 -38.03 -2.06
CA GLN A 146 12.28 -38.96 -2.50
C GLN A 146 13.61 -38.23 -2.72
N GLY A 147 14.73 -38.94 -2.58
CA GLY A 147 16.05 -38.39 -2.87
C GLY A 147 16.73 -37.63 -1.71
N ALA A 148 16.09 -37.54 -0.54
CA ALA A 148 16.60 -36.80 0.62
C ALA A 148 18.02 -37.20 1.10
N PHE A 149 18.50 -38.40 0.78
CA PHE A 149 19.86 -38.86 1.09
C PHE A 149 20.92 -38.38 0.08
N ASN A 150 20.50 -38.02 -1.13
CA ASN A 150 21.41 -37.81 -2.26
C ASN A 150 21.59 -36.31 -2.56
N HIS A 151 20.57 -35.50 -2.32
CA HIS A 151 20.59 -34.05 -2.55
C HIS A 151 19.59 -33.34 -1.63
N PRO A 152 19.75 -32.02 -1.43
CA PRO A 152 18.76 -31.20 -0.73
C PRO A 152 17.39 -31.22 -1.43
N ILE A 153 16.34 -31.51 -0.67
CA ILE A 153 14.95 -31.55 -1.12
C ILE A 153 14.17 -30.34 -0.58
N ASN A 154 13.30 -29.75 -1.41
CA ASN A 154 12.43 -28.66 -0.97
C ASN A 154 11.22 -29.19 -0.21
N LEU A 155 11.04 -28.73 1.03
CA LEU A 155 9.93 -29.11 1.89
C LEU A 155 8.76 -28.12 1.77
N ARG A 156 7.55 -28.65 1.71
CA ARG A 156 6.32 -27.87 1.92
C ARG A 156 5.87 -28.04 3.37
N GLU A 157 6.49 -27.29 4.29
CA GLU A 157 6.23 -27.36 5.74
C GLU A 157 4.74 -27.31 6.09
N GLY A 158 3.97 -26.40 5.48
CA GLY A 158 2.54 -26.26 5.75
C GLY A 158 1.72 -27.51 5.40
N GLN A 159 2.06 -28.19 4.29
CA GLN A 159 1.40 -29.44 3.90
C GLN A 159 1.83 -30.60 4.80
N LEU A 160 3.12 -30.67 5.15
CA LEU A 160 3.67 -31.69 6.04
C LEU A 160 3.08 -31.57 7.46
N ALA A 161 2.96 -30.36 8.00
CA ALA A 161 2.34 -30.09 9.29
C ALA A 161 0.86 -30.53 9.33
N ARG A 162 0.09 -30.21 8.28
CA ARG A 162 -1.31 -30.66 8.12
C ARG A 162 -1.42 -32.18 8.05
N PHE A 163 -0.56 -32.83 7.26
CA PHE A 163 -0.52 -34.29 7.14
C PHE A 163 -0.20 -34.98 8.47
N LEU A 164 0.74 -34.42 9.23
CA LEU A 164 1.13 -34.92 10.55
C LEU A 164 0.14 -34.53 11.66
N LYS A 165 -0.78 -33.61 11.39
CA LYS A 165 -1.75 -33.03 12.34
C LYS A 165 -1.04 -32.35 13.53
N ILE A 166 0.01 -31.58 13.24
CA ILE A 166 0.76 -30.81 14.24
C ILE A 166 0.81 -29.32 13.86
N PRO A 167 0.94 -28.40 14.83
CA PRO A 167 1.15 -26.98 14.53
C PRO A 167 2.47 -26.74 13.77
N ALA A 168 2.50 -25.76 12.86
CA ALA A 168 3.68 -25.43 12.06
C ALA A 168 4.91 -25.10 12.94
N LYS A 169 4.71 -24.41 14.06
CA LYS A 169 5.77 -24.10 15.04
C LYS A 169 6.38 -25.38 15.66
N ALA A 170 5.56 -26.39 15.94
CA ALA A 170 6.02 -27.66 16.48
C ALA A 170 6.79 -28.48 15.43
N LEU A 171 6.37 -28.42 14.16
CA LEU A 171 7.11 -29.01 13.05
C LEU A 171 8.51 -28.39 12.92
N ARG A 172 8.61 -27.05 12.93
CA ARG A 172 9.91 -26.35 12.87
C ARG A 172 10.83 -26.76 14.02
N HIS A 173 10.34 -26.75 15.27
CA HIS A 173 11.12 -27.22 16.41
C HIS A 173 11.63 -28.67 16.26
N ALA A 174 10.84 -29.56 15.66
CA ALA A 174 11.27 -30.93 15.42
C ALA A 174 12.36 -31.03 14.34
N LEU A 175 12.24 -30.23 13.26
CA LEU A 175 13.27 -30.15 12.22
C LEU A 175 14.56 -29.53 12.75
N ASP A 176 14.47 -28.44 13.52
CA ASP A 176 15.61 -27.81 14.20
C ASP A 176 16.29 -28.81 15.15
N LYS A 177 15.51 -29.61 15.87
CA LYS A 177 16.04 -30.66 16.75
C LYS A 177 16.81 -31.72 15.97
N LEU A 178 16.24 -32.25 14.89
CA LEU A 178 16.92 -33.23 14.03
C LEU A 178 18.22 -32.67 13.44
N ALA A 179 18.23 -31.39 13.07
CA ALA A 179 19.43 -30.71 12.58
C ALA A 179 20.48 -30.57 13.69
N SER A 180 20.07 -30.16 14.90
CA SER A 180 20.95 -30.06 16.06
C SER A 180 21.52 -31.41 16.50
N ASP A 181 20.77 -32.49 16.31
CA ASP A 181 21.20 -33.87 16.57
C ASP A 181 22.09 -34.42 15.43
N GLY A 182 22.33 -33.62 14.38
CA GLY A 182 23.20 -33.95 13.26
C GLY A 182 22.62 -34.96 12.26
N ILE A 183 21.32 -35.24 12.35
CA ILE A 183 20.62 -36.23 11.52
C ILE A 183 20.34 -35.68 10.12
N ILE A 184 19.99 -34.39 10.04
CA ILE A 184 19.67 -33.70 8.80
C ILE A 184 20.48 -32.41 8.69
N ASP A 185 20.71 -31.98 7.46
CA ASP A 185 20.97 -30.59 7.11
C ASP A 185 19.63 -29.94 6.77
N TYR A 186 19.26 -28.88 7.47
CA TYR A 186 17.95 -28.24 7.34
C TYR A 186 18.11 -26.73 7.24
N SER A 187 17.57 -26.15 6.16
CA SER A 187 17.41 -24.72 6.00
C SER A 187 15.92 -24.39 6.05
N PRO A 188 15.46 -23.59 7.02
CA PRO A 188 14.03 -23.27 7.17
C PRO A 188 13.53 -22.37 6.04
N GLN A 189 12.22 -22.40 5.80
CA GLN A 189 11.57 -21.47 4.88
C GLN A 189 11.80 -20.03 5.36
N LYS A 190 12.25 -19.16 4.45
CA LYS A 190 12.40 -17.73 4.70
C LYS A 190 11.39 -16.97 3.85
N ASP A 191 10.58 -16.16 4.52
CA ASP A 191 9.70 -15.18 3.89
C ASP A 191 10.08 -13.76 4.32
N THR A 192 11.24 -13.61 4.97
CA THR A 192 11.71 -12.34 5.49
C THR A 192 12.44 -11.57 4.39
N PRO A 193 12.16 -10.27 4.22
CA PRO A 193 13.00 -9.36 3.43
C PRO A 193 14.47 -9.53 3.77
N GLN A 194 15.34 -9.32 2.79
CA GLN A 194 16.79 -9.35 3.00
C GLN A 194 17.38 -7.97 2.72
N VAL A 195 18.39 -7.62 3.50
CA VAL A 195 19.30 -6.51 3.21
C VAL A 195 20.57 -7.10 2.63
N ILE A 196 20.89 -6.68 1.40
CA ILE A 196 22.13 -7.05 0.71
C ILE A 196 23.04 -5.83 0.71
N PHE A 197 24.26 -5.95 1.21
CA PHE A 197 25.23 -4.85 1.13
C PHE A 197 25.92 -4.87 -0.22
N ILE A 198 25.80 -3.77 -0.97
CA ILE A 198 26.36 -3.65 -2.32
C ILE A 198 27.82 -3.19 -2.29
N LYS A 199 28.23 -2.57 -1.18
CA LYS A 199 29.58 -2.07 -0.94
C LYS A 199 30.05 -2.52 0.44
N GLU A 200 31.35 -2.55 0.65
CA GLU A 200 31.91 -2.72 1.99
C GLU A 200 31.32 -1.71 2.97
N ARG A 201 31.02 -2.17 4.18
CA ARG A 201 30.55 -1.31 5.25
C ARG A 201 31.63 -0.29 5.59
N VAL A 202 31.29 0.98 5.59
CA VAL A 202 32.15 2.07 6.08
C VAL A 202 31.72 2.51 7.47
N ASP A 203 32.54 3.33 8.13
CA ASP A 203 32.03 4.08 9.27
C ASP A 203 30.89 5.01 8.82
N ALA A 204 29.89 5.22 9.68
CA ALA A 204 28.72 6.02 9.32
C ALA A 204 29.06 7.49 9.01
N ASP A 205 30.16 8.02 9.56
CA ASP A 205 30.63 9.37 9.25
C ASP A 205 31.27 9.45 7.85
N ASN A 206 31.75 8.31 7.34
CA ASN A 206 32.29 8.16 5.98
C ASN A 206 31.23 7.72 4.96
N LEU A 207 29.96 7.57 5.37
CA LEU A 207 28.86 7.23 4.47
C LEU A 207 28.60 8.38 3.48
N LEU A 208 28.93 8.14 2.21
CA LEU A 208 28.72 9.09 1.13
C LEU A 208 27.31 8.96 0.56
N ILE A 209 26.51 10.02 0.73
CA ILE A 209 25.21 10.19 0.07
C ILE A 209 25.28 11.52 -0.70
N ASP A 210 25.04 11.46 -2.01
CA ASP A 210 25.02 12.64 -2.85
C ASP A 210 23.87 13.56 -2.44
N ARG A 211 24.22 14.65 -1.76
CA ARG A 211 23.26 15.66 -1.28
C ARG A 211 22.57 16.39 -2.43
N SER A 212 23.26 16.60 -3.55
CA SER A 212 22.71 17.28 -4.71
C SER A 212 21.62 16.41 -5.36
N LEU A 213 21.90 15.12 -5.55
CA LEU A 213 20.95 14.15 -6.08
C LEU A 213 19.77 13.92 -5.13
N TYR A 214 20.04 13.84 -3.82
CA TYR A 214 19.00 13.74 -2.79
C TYR A 214 18.03 14.93 -2.85
N ASN A 215 18.56 16.16 -2.87
CA ASN A 215 17.75 17.37 -2.95
C ASN A 215 16.99 17.47 -4.28
N PHE A 216 17.63 17.09 -5.39
CA PHE A 216 16.98 17.03 -6.70
C PHE A 216 15.77 16.08 -6.69
N ARG A 217 15.93 14.87 -6.14
CA ARG A 217 14.83 13.90 -6.01
C ARG A 217 13.72 14.42 -5.09
N LYS A 218 14.10 15.03 -3.96
CA LYS A 218 13.16 15.67 -3.03
C LYS A 218 12.32 16.75 -3.72
N ASN A 219 12.97 17.67 -4.43
CA ASN A 219 12.29 18.76 -5.15
C ASN A 219 11.38 18.22 -6.25
N ARG A 220 11.83 17.22 -7.01
CA ARG A 220 10.99 16.60 -8.05
C ARG A 220 9.73 15.95 -7.47
N GLN A 221 9.84 15.25 -6.34
CA GLN A 221 8.67 14.65 -5.70
C GLN A 221 7.74 15.70 -5.08
N TYR A 222 8.31 16.78 -4.52
CA TYR A 222 7.56 17.94 -4.04
C TYR A 222 6.71 18.59 -5.16
N GLU A 223 7.32 18.82 -6.33
CA GLU A 223 6.62 19.36 -7.49
C GLU A 223 5.48 18.45 -7.94
N ARG A 224 5.72 17.14 -8.05
CA ARG A 224 4.68 16.16 -8.43
C ARG A 224 3.52 16.14 -7.44
N MET A 225 3.80 16.16 -6.15
CA MET A 225 2.79 16.24 -5.09
C MET A 225 1.94 17.51 -5.25
N ASN A 226 2.58 18.67 -5.41
CA ASN A 226 1.88 19.94 -5.58
C ASN A 226 1.02 19.98 -6.84
N LYS A 227 1.46 19.36 -7.95
CA LYS A 227 0.65 19.23 -9.17
C LYS A 227 -0.58 18.36 -8.94
N ALA A 228 -0.46 17.27 -8.18
CA ALA A 228 -1.61 16.43 -7.82
C ALA A 228 -2.60 17.16 -6.91
N ILE A 229 -2.12 17.91 -5.92
CA ILE A 229 -2.95 18.76 -5.06
C ILE A 229 -3.65 19.84 -5.91
N ALA A 230 -2.90 20.53 -6.78
CA ALA A 230 -3.45 21.56 -7.66
C ALA A 230 -4.54 20.98 -8.58
N TYR A 231 -4.35 19.76 -9.07
CA TYR A 231 -5.35 19.08 -9.89
C TYR A 231 -6.67 18.84 -9.16
N ALA A 232 -6.65 18.65 -7.84
CA ALA A 232 -7.87 18.54 -7.05
C ALA A 232 -8.47 19.92 -6.74
N GLU A 233 -7.64 20.86 -6.29
CA GLU A 233 -8.09 22.12 -5.67
C GLU A 233 -8.30 23.29 -6.64
N THR A 234 -7.61 23.33 -7.77
CA THR A 234 -7.65 24.50 -8.65
C THR A 234 -8.81 24.44 -9.66
N PRO A 235 -9.56 25.55 -9.84
CA PRO A 235 -10.69 25.61 -10.77
C PRO A 235 -10.23 25.87 -12.21
N VAL A 236 -9.24 25.10 -12.69
CA VAL A 236 -8.78 25.11 -14.09
C VAL A 236 -9.30 23.84 -14.77
N CYS A 237 -9.64 23.89 -16.07
CA CYS A 237 -10.13 22.73 -16.81
C CYS A 237 -9.25 21.49 -16.55
N ARG A 238 -9.87 20.40 -16.09
CA ARG A 238 -9.14 19.18 -15.71
C ARG A 238 -8.29 18.63 -16.85
N SER A 239 -8.81 18.64 -18.08
CA SER A 239 -8.08 18.21 -19.27
C SER A 239 -6.87 19.10 -19.56
N GLN A 240 -7.01 20.42 -19.44
CA GLN A 240 -5.89 21.35 -19.65
C GLN A 240 -4.78 21.11 -18.61
N GLN A 241 -5.15 20.89 -17.34
CA GLN A 241 -4.17 20.59 -16.30
C GLN A 241 -3.38 19.31 -16.58
N LEU A 242 -4.06 18.24 -17.03
CA LEU A 242 -3.42 16.98 -17.38
C LEU A 242 -2.52 17.12 -18.61
N LEU A 243 -2.99 17.77 -19.67
CA LEU A 243 -2.22 17.99 -20.90
C LEU A 243 -0.98 18.85 -20.63
N ALA A 244 -1.14 19.95 -19.87
CA ALA A 244 -0.02 20.80 -19.48
C ALA A 244 1.03 20.05 -18.65
N TYR A 245 0.60 19.09 -17.82
CA TYR A 245 1.52 18.24 -17.06
C TYR A 245 2.40 17.36 -17.97
N PHE A 246 1.86 16.88 -19.10
CA PHE A 246 2.58 16.06 -20.07
C PHE A 246 3.24 16.87 -21.21
N GLY A 247 3.25 18.21 -21.10
CA GLY A 247 3.98 19.10 -22.02
C GLY A 247 3.12 19.83 -23.05
N GLU A 248 1.80 19.65 -23.03
CA GLU A 248 0.86 20.32 -23.93
C GLU A 248 0.19 21.52 -23.22
N THR A 249 0.82 22.71 -23.31
CA THR A 249 0.37 23.90 -22.57
C THR A 249 -0.76 24.69 -23.23
N ASP A 250 -0.97 24.51 -24.53
CA ASP A 250 -1.87 25.34 -25.34
C ASP A 250 -3.21 24.66 -25.63
N ALA A 251 -3.56 23.64 -24.84
CA ALA A 251 -4.79 22.89 -25.01
C ALA A 251 -6.03 23.78 -24.76
N PRO A 252 -7.07 23.73 -25.61
CA PRO A 252 -8.33 24.43 -25.35
C PRO A 252 -9.08 23.81 -24.17
N ALA A 253 -10.04 24.55 -23.62
CA ALA A 253 -10.91 24.03 -22.57
C ALA A 253 -11.75 22.85 -23.12
N CYS A 254 -11.84 21.75 -22.35
CA CYS A 254 -12.47 20.52 -22.86
C CYS A 254 -14.00 20.58 -22.95
N GLY A 255 -14.66 21.55 -22.31
CA GLY A 255 -16.12 21.71 -22.31
C GLY A 255 -16.91 20.65 -21.53
N ILE A 256 -16.30 19.53 -21.14
CA ILE A 256 -17.00 18.37 -20.57
C ILE A 256 -16.66 18.04 -19.10
N CYS A 257 -15.59 18.62 -18.54
CA CYS A 257 -15.21 18.36 -17.15
C CYS A 257 -16.09 19.14 -16.16
N ASP A 258 -15.99 18.79 -14.88
CA ASP A 258 -16.66 19.44 -13.76
C ASP A 258 -16.43 20.96 -13.72
N VAL A 259 -15.19 21.40 -13.97
CA VAL A 259 -14.85 22.83 -14.02
C VAL A 259 -15.50 23.54 -15.22
N CYS A 260 -15.43 22.95 -16.41
CA CYS A 260 -15.99 23.54 -17.64
C CYS A 260 -17.53 23.58 -17.62
N THR A 261 -18.15 22.59 -16.97
CA THR A 261 -19.61 22.47 -16.86
C THR A 261 -20.17 23.21 -15.64
N GLY A 262 -19.32 23.82 -14.80
CA GLY A 262 -19.75 24.52 -13.59
C GLY A 262 -20.18 23.62 -12.43
N ARG A 263 -20.04 22.29 -12.57
CA ARG A 263 -20.38 21.30 -11.51
C ARG A 263 -19.45 21.38 -10.29
N THR A 264 -18.36 22.13 -10.36
CA THR A 264 -17.47 22.41 -9.22
C THR A 264 -18.04 23.40 -8.20
N LYS A 265 -19.08 24.16 -8.55
CA LYS A 265 -19.80 24.95 -7.55
C LYS A 265 -20.77 24.03 -6.82
N ALA A 266 -20.35 23.53 -5.65
CA ALA A 266 -21.31 23.06 -4.66
C ALA A 266 -22.12 24.29 -4.20
N GLU A 267 -23.17 24.63 -4.94
CA GLU A 267 -24.10 25.70 -4.57
C GLU A 267 -24.98 25.30 -3.37
N LEU A 268 -24.87 24.04 -2.93
CA LEU A 268 -25.64 23.44 -1.86
C LEU A 268 -24.70 22.65 -0.93
N SER A 269 -24.64 23.06 0.34
CA SER A 269 -23.93 22.29 1.36
C SER A 269 -24.71 21.01 1.71
N THR A 270 -24.04 19.98 2.23
CA THR A 270 -24.71 18.76 2.71
C THR A 270 -25.75 19.07 3.79
N ASP A 271 -25.45 20.04 4.68
CA ASP A 271 -26.37 20.49 5.72
C ASP A 271 -27.60 21.19 5.15
N ASP A 272 -27.42 22.06 4.14
CA ASP A 272 -28.54 22.70 3.46
C ASP A 272 -29.37 21.66 2.69
N PHE A 273 -28.73 20.67 2.05
CA PHE A 273 -29.42 19.57 1.37
C PHE A 273 -30.31 18.79 2.32
N GLU A 274 -29.78 18.30 3.45
CA GLU A 274 -30.56 17.53 4.43
C GLU A 274 -31.65 18.41 5.08
N ARG A 275 -31.37 19.69 5.34
CA ARG A 275 -32.37 20.64 5.86
C ARG A 275 -33.54 20.82 4.89
N TYR A 276 -33.27 21.03 3.60
CA TYR A 276 -34.32 21.22 2.60
C TYR A 276 -35.07 19.91 2.33
N LYS A 277 -34.37 18.79 2.22
CA LYS A 277 -34.97 17.46 2.10
C LYS A 277 -35.93 17.17 3.26
N GLY A 278 -35.52 17.39 4.50
CA GLY A 278 -36.38 17.18 5.67
C GLY A 278 -37.64 18.06 5.67
N LYS A 279 -37.52 19.31 5.20
CA LYS A 279 -38.69 20.20 5.02
C LYS A 279 -39.62 19.72 3.92
N ILE A 280 -39.08 19.34 2.76
CA ILE A 280 -39.86 18.79 1.63
C ILE A 280 -40.61 17.52 2.07
N GLN A 281 -39.93 16.62 2.78
CA GLN A 281 -40.55 15.42 3.37
C GLN A 281 -41.72 15.75 4.29
N LEU A 282 -41.55 16.74 5.17
CA LEU A 282 -42.60 17.16 6.10
C LEU A 282 -43.81 17.72 5.36
N MET A 283 -43.58 18.53 4.33
CA MET A 283 -44.67 19.13 3.52
C MET A 283 -45.45 18.10 2.72
N LEU A 284 -44.75 17.11 2.16
CA LEU A 284 -45.37 16.03 1.37
C LEU A 284 -45.98 14.92 2.23
N LYS A 285 -45.83 14.98 3.56
CA LYS A 285 -46.43 14.03 4.48
C LYS A 285 -47.97 14.11 4.49
N ASP A 286 -48.50 15.31 4.28
CA ASP A 286 -49.95 15.57 4.34
C ASP A 286 -50.65 15.36 2.98
N GLY A 287 -49.88 15.07 1.92
CA GLY A 287 -50.38 14.78 0.58
C GLY A 287 -49.45 15.28 -0.54
N PRO A 288 -49.72 14.94 -1.81
CA PRO A 288 -49.01 15.49 -2.95
C PRO A 288 -49.16 17.02 -3.03
N LEU A 289 -48.11 17.72 -3.46
CA LEU A 289 -48.12 19.18 -3.63
C LEU A 289 -47.54 19.58 -4.98
N ALA A 290 -48.08 20.65 -5.57
CA ALA A 290 -47.55 21.22 -6.80
C ALA A 290 -46.13 21.79 -6.59
N LEU A 291 -45.29 21.73 -7.63
CA LEU A 291 -43.92 22.24 -7.59
C LEU A 291 -43.85 23.71 -7.12
N GLU A 292 -44.77 24.55 -7.63
CA GLU A 292 -44.85 25.98 -7.28
C GLU A 292 -45.16 26.20 -5.79
N GLN A 293 -46.01 25.34 -5.20
CA GLN A 293 -46.36 25.43 -3.78
C GLN A 293 -45.20 24.99 -2.89
N LEU A 294 -44.48 23.94 -3.29
CA LEU A 294 -43.28 23.46 -2.59
C LEU A 294 -42.19 24.55 -2.60
N VAL A 295 -41.84 25.06 -3.78
CA VAL A 295 -40.79 26.09 -3.92
C VAL A 295 -41.22 27.41 -3.28
N GLY A 296 -42.49 27.79 -3.42
CA GLY A 296 -43.06 29.01 -2.84
C GLY A 296 -43.06 29.06 -1.31
N SER A 297 -42.97 27.91 -0.64
CA SER A 297 -42.85 27.84 0.82
C SER A 297 -41.47 28.23 1.37
N PHE A 298 -40.46 28.36 0.50
CA PHE A 298 -39.10 28.76 0.85
C PHE A 298 -38.84 30.22 0.51
N ALA A 299 -37.93 30.85 1.27
CA ALA A 299 -37.51 32.22 1.02
C ALA A 299 -36.97 32.40 -0.42
N PRO A 300 -37.25 33.53 -1.11
CA PRO A 300 -36.91 33.71 -2.52
C PRO A 300 -35.42 33.45 -2.85
N ASN A 301 -34.52 33.86 -1.95
CA ASN A 301 -33.07 33.65 -2.10
C ASN A 301 -32.61 32.19 -1.93
N ARG A 302 -33.51 31.27 -1.59
CA ARG A 302 -33.24 29.83 -1.41
C ARG A 302 -33.95 28.95 -2.43
N GLN A 303 -34.84 29.50 -3.27
CA GLN A 303 -35.66 28.72 -4.20
C GLN A 303 -34.83 27.97 -5.24
N GLU A 304 -33.76 28.58 -5.76
CA GLU A 304 -32.84 27.93 -6.71
C GLU A 304 -32.13 26.71 -6.08
N GLN A 305 -31.76 26.80 -4.80
CA GLN A 305 -31.18 25.71 -4.04
C GLN A 305 -32.19 24.57 -3.80
N VAL A 306 -33.45 24.90 -3.53
CA VAL A 306 -34.52 23.93 -3.30
C VAL A 306 -34.90 23.19 -4.58
N LEU A 307 -34.95 23.88 -5.73
CA LEU A 307 -35.18 23.25 -7.03
C LEU A 307 -34.16 22.14 -7.30
N LYS A 308 -32.88 22.38 -7.00
CA LYS A 308 -31.81 21.36 -7.14
C LYS A 308 -32.00 20.17 -6.22
N VAL A 309 -32.51 20.38 -5.00
CA VAL A 309 -32.86 19.28 -4.09
C VAL A 309 -34.01 18.46 -4.66
N LEU A 310 -35.05 19.11 -5.19
CA LEU A 310 -36.18 18.43 -5.82
C LEU A 310 -35.77 17.64 -7.07
N GLU A 311 -34.93 18.21 -7.94
CA GLU A 311 -34.33 17.51 -9.09
C GLU A 311 -33.56 16.26 -8.64
N TYR A 312 -32.67 16.40 -7.65
CA TYR A 312 -31.92 15.27 -7.11
C TYR A 312 -32.84 14.16 -6.55
N LEU A 313 -33.87 14.53 -5.80
CA LEU A 313 -34.80 13.57 -5.20
C LEU A 313 -35.66 12.84 -6.24
N LEU A 314 -35.99 13.51 -7.35
CA LEU A 314 -36.66 12.89 -8.51
C LEU A 314 -35.72 11.94 -9.25
N ASP A 315 -34.47 12.36 -9.52
CA ASP A 315 -33.46 11.54 -10.20
C ASP A 315 -33.12 10.27 -9.41
N GLU A 316 -33.05 10.35 -8.09
CA GLU A 316 -32.85 9.20 -7.19
C GLU A 316 -34.13 8.37 -6.95
N GLY A 317 -35.27 8.80 -7.52
CA GLY A 317 -36.55 8.10 -7.41
C GLY A 317 -37.17 8.10 -6.01
N LEU A 318 -36.82 9.07 -5.17
CA LEU A 318 -37.38 9.30 -3.83
C LEU A 318 -38.67 10.11 -3.88
N LEU A 319 -38.85 10.91 -4.92
CA LEU A 319 -40.11 11.57 -5.28
C LEU A 319 -40.72 10.91 -6.51
N ASP A 320 -42.05 10.91 -6.57
CA ASP A 320 -42.81 10.51 -7.75
C ASP A 320 -43.60 11.70 -8.29
N GLN A 321 -43.70 11.80 -9.62
CA GLN A 321 -44.39 12.90 -10.30
C GLN A 321 -45.76 12.43 -10.77
N GLN A 322 -46.81 12.90 -10.10
CA GLN A 322 -48.20 12.57 -10.37
C GLN A 322 -48.88 13.77 -11.07
N GLY A 323 -48.65 13.89 -12.38
CA GLY A 323 -49.13 15.05 -13.13
C GLY A 323 -48.32 16.31 -12.81
N GLU A 324 -48.97 17.36 -12.29
CA GLU A 324 -48.30 18.61 -11.86
C GLU A 324 -47.89 18.58 -10.37
N GLU A 325 -48.20 17.50 -9.65
CA GLU A 325 -47.92 17.34 -8.23
C GLU A 325 -46.77 16.35 -7.97
N LEU A 326 -46.03 16.61 -6.90
CA LEU A 326 -44.95 15.76 -6.40
C LEU A 326 -45.44 15.03 -5.17
N ALA A 327 -45.16 13.73 -5.08
CA ALA A 327 -45.47 12.90 -3.93
C ALA A 327 -44.19 12.23 -3.39
N TRP A 328 -44.09 12.09 -2.07
CA TRP A 328 -43.01 11.32 -1.47
C TRP A 328 -43.28 9.83 -1.63
N LYS A 329 -42.27 9.06 -2.06
CA LYS A 329 -42.41 7.63 -2.33
C LYS A 329 -42.29 6.75 -1.09
#